data_AF-A0A535P4Q8-F1
#
_entry.id   AF-A0A535P4Q8-F1
#
_cell.length_a   1.000
_cell.length_b   1.000
_cell.length_c   1.000
_cell.angle_alpha   90.00
_cell.angle_beta   90.00
_cell.angle_gamma   90.00
#
_symmetry.space_group_name_H-M   'P 1'
#
loop_
_entity.id
_entity.type
_entity.pdbx_description
1 polymer ?
#
loop_
_entity_poly.entity_id
_entity_poly.type
_entity_poly.pdbx_seq_one_letter_code
_entity_poly.pdbx_strand_id
1 'polypeptide(L)'
;MALGIGGTLADVTALARHAERRGFGSVWVAELTRSATVQAAAAIAATTRIAVGTAITLAFPRSPTVTAMEAWDLDEASDGRFVLGLGSQVRRVMEARFSVAFDHPAARLADYAETIRA
;
A
#
# COMPACT_ATOMS: atom_id res chain seq x y z
N MET A 1 -5.02 0.76 17.74
CA MET A 1 -6.00 -0.05 16.99
C MET A 1 -5.92 0.30 15.51
N ALA A 2 -5.91 -0.71 14.63
CA ALA A 2 -5.79 -0.56 13.19
C ALA A 2 -7.10 -0.96 12.49
N LEU A 3 -7.44 -0.31 11.37
CA LEU A 3 -8.63 -0.60 10.59
C LEU A 3 -8.30 -0.84 9.11
N GLY A 4 -8.80 -1.94 8.54
CA GLY A 4 -8.78 -2.14 7.09
C GLY A 4 -9.89 -1.32 6.42
N ILE A 5 -9.54 -0.58 5.36
CA ILE A 5 -10.47 0.24 4.59
C ILE A 5 -10.32 -0.04 3.09
N GLY A 6 -11.37 0.22 2.31
CA GLY A 6 -11.38 -0.05 0.88
C GLY A 6 -12.71 0.36 0.24
N GLY A 7 -12.84 0.14 -1.06
CA GLY A 7 -14.01 0.55 -1.84
C GLY A 7 -13.63 1.53 -2.94
N THR A 8 -14.54 2.43 -3.31
CA THR A 8 -14.21 3.58 -4.17
C THR A 8 -13.28 4.55 -3.44
N LEU A 9 -12.67 5.50 -4.16
CA LEU A 9 -11.84 6.54 -3.50
C LEU A 9 -12.66 7.42 -2.55
N ALA A 10 -13.96 7.59 -2.82
CA ALA A 10 -14.87 8.29 -1.92
C ALA A 10 -15.07 7.50 -0.61
N ASP A 11 -15.24 6.17 -0.70
CA ASP A 11 -15.37 5.30 0.48
C ASP A 11 -14.09 5.33 1.33
N VAL A 12 -12.92 5.21 0.69
CA VAL A 12 -11.61 5.26 1.37
C VAL A 12 -11.44 6.59 2.12
N THR A 13 -11.75 7.71 1.47
CA THR A 13 -11.69 9.05 2.07
C THR A 13 -12.64 9.16 3.27
N ALA A 14 -13.89 8.70 3.13
CA ALA A 14 -14.89 8.78 4.17
C ALA A 14 -14.54 7.90 5.39
N LEU A 15 -14.09 6.67 5.14
CA LEU A 15 -13.68 5.72 6.17
C LEU A 15 -12.42 6.17 6.90
N ALA A 16 -11.42 6.71 6.19
CA ALA A 16 -10.19 7.23 6.80
C ALA A 16 -10.50 8.39 7.77
N ARG A 17 -11.31 9.36 7.34
CA ARG A 17 -11.78 10.46 8.20
C ARG A 17 -12.57 9.95 9.40
N HIS A 18 -13.43 8.95 9.19
CA HIS A 18 -14.21 8.36 10.28
C HIS A 18 -13.29 7.68 11.30
N ALA A 19 -12.33 6.86 10.85
CA ALA A 19 -11.38 6.18 11.71
C ALA A 19 -10.55 7.16 12.55
N GLU A 20 -10.04 8.23 11.94
CA GLU A 20 -9.27 9.26 12.64
C GLU A 20 -10.11 9.98 13.72
N ARG A 21 -11.36 10.38 13.40
CA ARG A 21 -12.27 11.00 14.38
C ARG A 21 -12.60 10.08 15.55
N ARG A 22 -12.54 8.76 15.34
CA ARG A 22 -12.80 7.74 16.36
C ARG A 22 -11.54 7.33 17.14
N GLY A 23 -10.39 7.95 16.85
CA GLY A 23 -9.14 7.71 17.58
C GLY A 23 -8.43 6.40 17.19
N PHE A 24 -8.67 5.86 15.99
CA PHE A 24 -7.84 4.78 15.46
C PHE A 24 -6.41 5.27 15.23
N GLY A 25 -5.44 4.39 15.41
CA GLY A 25 -4.02 4.72 15.23
C GLY A 25 -3.57 4.61 13.78
N SER A 26 -4.21 3.75 12.98
CA SER A 26 -3.83 3.53 11.58
C SER A 26 -4.99 3.01 10.73
N VAL A 27 -4.99 3.33 9.44
CA VAL A 27 -5.82 2.68 8.42
C VAL A 27 -4.96 1.97 7.38
N TRP A 28 -5.48 0.87 6.83
CA TRP A 28 -4.75 0.02 5.90
C TRP A 28 -5.59 -0.28 4.66
N VAL A 29 -5.01 -0.06 3.47
CA VAL A 29 -5.65 -0.34 2.18
C VAL A 29 -5.04 -1.57 1.52
N ALA A 30 -5.86 -2.44 0.95
CA ALA A 30 -5.41 -3.64 0.27
C ALA A 30 -5.31 -3.43 -1.24
N GLU A 31 -4.28 -4.02 -1.86
CA GLU A 31 -4.19 -4.09 -3.32
C GLU A 31 -4.86 -5.35 -3.86
N LEU A 32 -6.15 -5.20 -4.19
CA LEU A 32 -6.96 -6.27 -4.76
C LEU A 32 -7.45 -5.85 -6.15
N THR A 33 -8.56 -5.13 -6.24
CA THR A 33 -9.14 -4.66 -7.51
C THR A 33 -8.74 -3.23 -7.86
N ARG A 34 -8.11 -2.52 -6.92
CA ARG A 34 -7.64 -1.13 -7.05
C ARG A 34 -6.21 -1.02 -6.56
N SER A 35 -5.46 -0.05 -7.08
CA SER A 35 -4.09 0.23 -6.62
C SER A 35 -4.08 0.61 -5.13
N ALA A 36 -3.14 0.06 -4.36
CA ALA A 36 -2.96 0.43 -2.96
C ALA A 36 -2.35 1.83 -2.81
N THR A 37 -1.44 2.26 -3.70
CA THR A 37 -0.80 3.58 -3.62
C THR A 37 -1.80 4.70 -3.87
N VAL A 38 -2.70 4.54 -4.85
CA VAL A 38 -3.77 5.52 -5.12
C VAL A 38 -4.80 5.57 -3.98
N GLN A 39 -5.14 4.44 -3.39
CA GLN A 39 -6.03 4.41 -2.22
C GLN A 39 -5.37 5.06 -1.00
N ALA A 40 -4.08 4.80 -0.77
CA ALA A 40 -3.30 5.42 0.31
C ALA A 40 -3.24 6.94 0.14
N ALA A 41 -2.95 7.44 -1.08
CA ALA A 41 -2.97 8.86 -1.38
C ALA A 41 -4.32 9.52 -1.03
N ALA A 42 -5.44 8.88 -1.37
CA ALA A 42 -6.76 9.38 -1.03
C ALA A 42 -7.00 9.42 0.50
N ALA A 43 -6.57 8.40 1.24
CA ALA A 43 -6.67 8.38 2.69
C ALA A 43 -5.75 9.43 3.35
N ILE A 44 -4.53 9.61 2.84
CA ILE A 44 -3.56 10.61 3.29
C ILE A 44 -4.13 12.02 3.10
N ALA A 45 -4.63 12.35 1.91
CA ALA A 45 -5.22 13.66 1.62
C ALA A 45 -6.49 13.94 2.45
N ALA A 46 -7.14 12.90 2.95
CA ALA A 46 -8.36 13.02 3.75
C ALA A 46 -8.11 13.20 5.25
N THR A 47 -6.88 13.02 5.74
CA THR A 47 -6.54 12.90 7.17
C THR A 47 -5.27 13.66 7.52
N THR A 48 -5.04 13.94 8.81
CA THR A 48 -3.90 14.77 9.24
C THR A 48 -3.01 14.15 10.32
N ARG A 49 -3.43 13.07 10.97
CA ARG A 49 -2.73 12.47 12.12
C ARG A 49 -2.67 10.95 12.08
N ILE A 50 -3.71 10.28 11.57
CA ILE A 50 -3.76 8.81 11.54
C ILE A 50 -2.68 8.26 10.60
N ALA A 51 -2.02 7.16 10.98
CA ALA A 51 -1.10 6.48 10.08
C ALA A 51 -1.87 5.84 8.92
N VAL A 52 -1.28 5.83 7.73
CA VAL A 52 -1.87 5.22 6.54
C VAL A 52 -0.89 4.19 5.99
N GLY A 53 -1.33 2.96 5.79
CA GLY A 53 -0.47 1.92 5.26
C GLY A 53 -1.13 1.08 4.17
N THR A 54 -0.31 0.28 3.50
CA THR A 54 -0.77 -0.70 2.53
C THR A 54 -0.67 -2.11 3.11
N ALA A 55 -1.67 -2.95 2.87
CA ALA A 55 -1.73 -4.32 3.37
C ALA A 55 -2.28 -5.26 2.28
N ILE A 56 -1.54 -5.52 1.22
CA ILE A 56 -0.17 -5.07 0.89
C ILE A 56 -0.14 -4.42 -0.50
N THR A 57 0.91 -3.64 -0.78
CA THR A 57 1.36 -3.28 -2.12
C THR A 57 1.98 -4.50 -2.81
N LEU A 58 1.60 -4.80 -4.05
CA LEU A 58 2.14 -5.95 -4.79
C LEU A 58 3.54 -5.66 -5.36
N ALA A 59 4.55 -6.41 -4.93
CA ALA A 59 5.94 -6.17 -5.36
C ALA A 59 6.19 -6.51 -6.83
N PHE A 60 5.84 -7.73 -7.24
CA PHE A 60 6.33 -8.30 -8.50
C PHE A 60 5.75 -7.74 -9.82
N PRO A 61 4.56 -7.10 -9.87
CA PRO A 61 4.06 -6.51 -11.11
C PRO A 61 4.64 -5.13 -11.42
N ARG A 62 5.54 -4.58 -10.59
CA ARG A 62 6.12 -3.25 -10.80
C ARG A 62 7.61 -3.19 -10.47
N SER A 63 8.31 -2.24 -11.07
CA SER A 63 9.73 -1.98 -10.76
C SER A 63 9.90 -1.58 -9.28
N PRO A 64 10.92 -2.09 -8.56
CA PRO A 64 11.21 -1.66 -7.19
C PRO A 64 11.48 -0.16 -7.11
N THR A 65 12.14 0.43 -8.10
CA THR A 65 12.37 1.88 -8.16
C THR A 65 11.07 2.67 -8.24
N VAL A 66 10.08 2.21 -9.02
CA VAL A 66 8.77 2.85 -9.10
C VAL A 66 8.05 2.77 -7.75
N THR A 67 8.09 1.61 -7.08
CA THR A 67 7.51 1.48 -5.74
C THR A 67 8.19 2.38 -4.71
N ALA A 68 9.53 2.54 -4.80
CA ALA A 68 10.28 3.44 -3.92
C ALA A 68 9.85 4.91 -4.13
N MET A 69 9.74 5.35 -5.39
CA MET A 69 9.25 6.69 -5.73
C MET A 69 7.83 6.93 -5.18
N GLU A 70 6.90 5.99 -5.40
CA GLU A 70 5.55 6.10 -4.85
C GLU A 70 5.56 6.16 -3.31
N ALA A 71 6.43 5.39 -2.65
CA ALA A 71 6.54 5.40 -1.21
C ALA A 71 7.10 6.72 -0.66
N TRP A 72 8.10 7.32 -1.32
CA TRP A 72 8.62 8.63 -0.96
C TRP A 72 7.57 9.73 -1.12
N ASP A 73 6.85 9.75 -2.24
CA ASP A 73 5.79 10.73 -2.49
C ASP A 73 4.68 10.63 -1.43
N LEU A 74 4.29 9.40 -1.06
CA LEU A 74 3.27 9.17 -0.04
C LEU A 74 3.76 9.51 1.37
N ASP A 75 5.02 9.24 1.68
CA ASP A 75 5.64 9.62 2.95
C ASP A 75 5.65 11.14 3.11
N GLU A 76 6.14 11.86 2.10
CA GLU A 76 6.15 13.33 2.04
C GLU A 76 4.73 13.90 2.16
N ALA A 77 3.79 13.44 1.32
CA ALA A 77 2.40 13.91 1.34
C ALA A 77 1.69 13.66 2.67
N SER A 78 2.17 12.68 3.45
CA SER A 78 1.61 12.30 4.73
C SER A 78 2.31 12.94 5.92
N ASP A 79 3.40 13.68 5.73
CA ASP A 79 4.28 14.16 6.80
C ASP A 79 4.80 13.00 7.68
N GLY A 80 5.33 11.95 7.03
CA GLY A 80 5.94 10.80 7.71
C GLY A 80 4.95 9.78 8.32
N ARG A 81 3.66 9.84 7.97
CA ARG A 81 2.61 8.94 8.48
C ARG A 81 2.41 7.68 7.64
N PHE A 82 3.06 7.59 6.48
CA PHE A 82 2.86 6.50 5.54
C PHE A 82 3.66 5.27 5.92
N VAL A 83 3.07 4.08 5.75
CA VAL A 83 3.73 2.80 5.96
C VAL A 83 3.54 1.90 4.74
N LEU A 84 4.62 1.67 4.00
CA LEU A 84 4.62 0.73 2.88
C LEU A 84 4.59 -0.72 3.40
N GLY A 85 3.45 -1.40 3.28
CA GLY A 85 3.41 -2.85 3.38
C GLY A 85 3.60 -3.48 2.00
N LEU A 86 4.48 -4.46 1.90
CA LEU A 86 4.91 -5.05 0.64
C LEU A 86 4.74 -6.58 0.69
N GLY A 87 4.40 -7.19 -0.45
CA GLY A 87 4.54 -8.64 -0.57
C GLY A 87 4.26 -9.20 -1.95
N SER A 88 4.35 -10.52 -2.03
CA SER A 88 4.43 -11.28 -3.30
C SER A 88 3.08 -11.51 -3.98
N GLN A 89 1.98 -11.40 -3.24
CA GLN A 89 0.69 -12.01 -3.58
C GLN A 89 0.81 -13.55 -3.74
N VAL A 90 -0.30 -14.21 -4.11
CA VAL A 90 -0.32 -15.64 -4.44
C VAL A 90 -0.01 -15.90 -5.92
N ARG A 91 0.64 -17.05 -6.19
CA ARG A 91 1.03 -17.53 -7.54
C ARG A 91 -0.05 -17.29 -8.60
N ARG A 92 -1.26 -17.78 -8.35
CA ARG A 92 -2.38 -17.72 -9.30
C ARG A 92 -2.68 -16.28 -9.75
N VAL A 93 -2.63 -15.31 -8.85
CA VAL A 93 -2.92 -13.91 -9.18
C VAL A 93 -1.77 -13.31 -10.00
N MET A 94 -0.52 -13.58 -9.62
CA MET A 94 0.65 -13.08 -10.34
C MET A 94 0.70 -13.59 -11.78
N GLU A 95 0.52 -14.90 -11.97
CA GLU A 95 0.58 -15.52 -13.29
C GLU A 95 -0.65 -15.17 -14.14
N ALA A 96 -1.86 -15.23 -13.57
CA ALA A 96 -3.08 -15.07 -14.36
C ALA A 96 -3.50 -13.61 -14.63
N ARG A 97 -3.21 -12.68 -13.71
CA ARG A 97 -3.65 -11.28 -13.82
C ARG A 97 -2.54 -10.32 -14.22
N PHE A 98 -1.32 -10.61 -13.81
CA PHE A 98 -0.18 -9.72 -14.04
C PHE A 98 0.83 -10.27 -15.04
N SER A 99 0.64 -11.50 -15.52
CA SER A 99 1.58 -12.18 -16.43
C SER A 99 3.01 -12.22 -15.87
N VAL A 100 3.13 -12.31 -14.54
CA VAL A 100 4.40 -12.35 -13.84
C VAL A 100 4.69 -13.77 -13.38
N ALA A 101 5.86 -14.30 -13.76
CA ALA A 101 6.33 -15.58 -13.25
C ALA A 101 6.47 -15.54 -11.73
N PHE A 102 5.91 -16.54 -11.06
CA PHE A 102 5.99 -16.67 -9.60
C PHE A 102 7.07 -17.68 -9.23
N ASP A 103 8.27 -17.18 -9.01
CA ASP A 103 9.44 -17.99 -8.68
C ASP A 103 10.19 -17.41 -7.48
N HIS A 104 10.66 -18.30 -6.60
CA HIS A 104 11.37 -17.98 -5.35
C HIS A 104 10.86 -16.70 -4.63
N PRO A 105 9.56 -16.62 -4.28
CA PRO A 105 8.93 -15.35 -3.88
C PRO A 105 9.52 -14.72 -2.62
N ALA A 106 10.03 -15.53 -1.67
CA ALA A 106 10.66 -15.01 -0.47
C ALA A 106 11.99 -14.31 -0.78
N ALA A 107 12.88 -14.97 -1.53
CA ALA A 107 14.17 -14.40 -1.93
C ALA A 107 13.98 -13.16 -2.80
N ARG A 108 13.11 -13.26 -3.82
CA ARG A 108 12.82 -12.13 -4.71
C ARG A 108 12.21 -10.93 -3.96
N LEU A 109 11.38 -11.17 -2.94
CA LEU A 109 10.83 -10.09 -2.11
C LEU A 109 11.89 -9.45 -1.21
N ALA A 110 12.87 -10.22 -0.72
CA ALA A 110 14.00 -9.70 0.03
C ALA A 110 14.85 -8.76 -0.84
N ASP A 111 15.27 -9.21 -2.02
CA ASP A 111 16.04 -8.40 -2.98
C ASP A 111 15.29 -7.11 -3.37
N TYR A 112 13.97 -7.22 -3.56
CA TYR A 112 13.10 -6.10 -3.87
C TYR A 112 13.06 -5.07 -2.74
N ALA A 113 12.96 -5.54 -1.48
CA ALA A 113 12.94 -4.69 -0.31
C ALA A 113 14.32 -4.03 -0.07
N GLU A 114 15.42 -4.71 -0.37
CA GLU A 114 16.76 -4.12 -0.35
C GLU A 114 16.88 -3.00 -1.39
N THR A 115 16.39 -3.24 -2.61
CA THR A 115 16.41 -2.22 -3.67
C THR A 115 15.60 -0.98 -3.31
N ILE A 116 14.50 -1.12 -2.57
CA ILE A 116 13.72 0.04 -2.09
C ILE A 116 14.47 0.84 -1.01
N ARG A 117 15.34 0.19 -0.22
CA ARG A 117 16.05 0.82 0.90
C ARG A 117 17.37 1.48 0.50
N ALA A 118 17.93 1.11 -0.65
CA ALA A 118 19.20 1.61 -1.18
C ALA A 118 19.06 3.03 -1.74
#